data_AF-A0A954LMI5-F1
#
_entry.id   AF-A0A954LMI5-F1
#
_cell.length_a   1.000
_cell.length_b   1.000
_cell.length_c   1.000
_cell.angle_alpha   90.00
_cell.angle_beta   90.00
_cell.angle_gamma   90.00
#
_symmetry.space_group_name_H-M   'P 1'
#
loop_
_entity.id
_entity.type
_entity.pdbx_description
1 polymer ?
#
loop_
_entity_poly.entity_id
_entity_poly.type
_entity_poly.pdbx_seq_one_letter_code
_entity_poly.pdbx_strand_id
1 'polypeptide(L)' 'GTDRDEVFIGRIRKDISHPNGLSFWCVSDNLRKGAATNAVQIAELLINEGAAKV' A
#
# COMPACT_ATOMS: atom_id res chain seq x y z
N GLY A 1 -16.91 9.79 1.09
CA GLY A 1 -15.58 10.04 0.53
C GLY A 1 -14.72 8.83 0.79
N THR A 2 -14.74 7.88 -0.13
CA THR A 2 -13.94 6.63 -0.10
C THR A 2 -12.99 6.52 -1.29
N ASP A 3 -12.96 7.53 -2.17
CA ASP A 3 -12.06 7.61 -3.33
C ASP A 3 -10.67 8.10 -2.91
N ARG A 4 -9.94 7.27 -2.17
CA ARG A 4 -8.57 7.54 -1.72
C ARG A 4 -7.71 6.34 -2.08
N ASP A 5 -6.67 6.57 -2.86
CA ASP A 5 -5.70 5.54 -3.26
C ASP A 5 -4.54 5.41 -2.24
N GLU A 6 -4.53 6.25 -1.21
CA GLU A 6 -3.53 6.23 -0.15
C GLU A 6 -3.76 5.08 0.86
N VAL A 7 -2.67 4.69 1.51
CA VAL A 7 -2.70 3.81 2.68
C VAL A 7 -2.53 4.68 3.92
N PHE A 8 -3.46 4.56 4.86
CA PHE A 8 -3.46 5.33 6.09
C PHE A 8 -2.84 4.52 7.23
N ILE A 9 -1.83 5.13 7.88
CA ILE A 9 -1.13 4.53 9.01
C ILE A 9 -1.36 5.37 10.26
N GLY A 10 -1.64 4.72 11.39
CA GLY A 10 -1.84 5.39 12.67
C GLY A 10 -1.50 4.50 13.87
N ARG A 11 -1.72 5.03 15.08
CA ARG A 11 -1.48 4.29 16.35
C ARG A 11 -0.07 3.70 16.48
N ILE A 12 0.91 4.37 15.86
CA ILE A 12 2.31 3.98 15.85
C ILE A 12 2.87 4.04 17.27
N ARG A 13 3.40 2.92 17.77
CA ARG A 13 3.97 2.80 19.11
C ARG A 13 4.97 1.65 19.18
N LYS A 14 5.87 1.70 20.15
CA LYS A 14 6.75 0.57 20.48
C LYS A 14 5.90 -0.64 20.90
N ASP A 15 6.27 -1.81 20.42
CA ASP A 15 5.63 -3.06 20.83
C ASP A 15 5.92 -3.38 22.30
N ILE A 16 4.97 -4.01 22.97
CA ILE A 16 5.07 -4.35 24.40
C ILE A 16 5.78 -5.68 24.65
N SER A 17 5.91 -6.53 23.62
CA SER A 17 6.42 -7.90 23.75
C SER A 17 7.89 -8.03 23.30
N HIS A 18 8.32 -7.22 22.33
CA HIS A 18 9.65 -7.30 21.75
C HIS A 18 10.40 -5.96 21.83
N PRO A 19 11.68 -5.95 22.27
CA PRO A 19 12.45 -4.72 22.45
C PRO A 19 12.65 -3.92 21.16
N ASN A 20 12.58 -4.58 20.01
CA ASN A 20 12.69 -3.99 18.67
C ASN A 20 11.37 -4.04 17.87
N GLY A 21 10.24 -4.37 18.51
CA GLY A 21 8.95 -4.44 17.83
C GLY A 21 8.27 -3.07 17.68
N LEU A 22 7.45 -2.93 16.64
CA LEU A 22 6.62 -1.76 16.36
C LEU A 22 5.17 -2.20 16.12
N SER A 23 4.22 -1.62 16.86
CA SER A 23 2.79 -1.83 16.62
C SER A 23 2.19 -0.58 15.97
N PHE A 24 1.35 -0.78 14.96
CA PHE A 24 0.61 0.29 14.29
C PHE A 24 -0.71 -0.24 13.70
N TRP A 25 -1.54 0.66 13.19
CA TRP A 25 -2.78 0.35 12.50
C TRP A 25 -2.68 0.79 11.05
N CYS A 26 -3.08 -0.08 10.11
CA CYS A 26 -3.00 0.14 8.67
C CYS A 26 -4.38 -0.05 8.04
N VAL A 27 -4.84 0.93 7.27
CA VAL A 27 -6.15 0.91 6.59
C VAL A 27 -6.00 1.46 5.17
N SER A 28 -6.66 0.81 4.22
CA SER A 28 -6.81 1.31 2.85
C SER A 28 -8.12 0.81 2.24
N ASP A 29 -8.53 1.39 1.12
CA ASP A 29 -9.60 0.82 0.29
C ASP A 29 -9.10 -0.50 -0.35
N ASN A 30 -9.82 -1.60 -0.09
CA ASN A 30 -9.43 -2.93 -0.53
C ASN A 30 -9.74 -3.20 -2.01
N LEU A 31 -10.71 -2.52 -2.61
CA LEU A 31 -11.04 -2.67 -4.03
C LEU A 31 -10.14 -1.78 -4.90
N ARG A 32 -9.72 -0.63 -4.39
CA ARG A 32 -8.81 0.29 -5.09
C ARG A 32 -7.36 -0.07 -4.85
N LYS A 33 -6.74 0.43 -3.79
CA LYS A 33 -5.32 0.19 -3.51
C LYS A 33 -5.02 -1.28 -3.21
N GLY A 34 -6.00 -2.04 -2.71
CA GLY A 34 -5.89 -3.50 -2.54
C GLY A 34 -6.06 -4.33 -3.82
N ALA A 35 -6.57 -3.75 -4.92
CA ALA A 35 -6.77 -4.47 -6.18
C ALA A 35 -6.58 -3.58 -7.42
N ALA A 36 -7.60 -2.79 -7.79
CA ALA A 36 -7.64 -2.10 -9.09
C ALA A 36 -6.49 -1.10 -9.29
N THR A 37 -6.29 -0.17 -8.35
CA THR A 37 -5.23 0.85 -8.44
C THR A 37 -3.85 0.21 -8.37
N ASN A 38 -3.68 -0.87 -7.59
CA ASN A 38 -2.42 -1.59 -7.54
C ASN A 38 -2.08 -2.24 -8.89
N ALA A 39 -3.05 -2.89 -9.54
CA ALA A 39 -2.85 -3.51 -10.85
C ALA A 39 -2.46 -2.49 -11.92
N VAL A 40 -3.12 -1.33 -11.95
CA VAL A 40 -2.78 -0.25 -12.89
C VAL A 40 -1.36 0.28 -12.63
N GLN A 41 -1.00 0.52 -11.37
CA GLN A 41 0.34 1.00 -11.01
C GLN A 41 1.45 0.00 -11.39
N ILE A 42 1.20 -1.30 -11.27
CA ILE A 42 2.14 -2.34 -11.75
C ILE A 42 2.28 -2.27 -13.27
N ALA A 43 1.17 -2.14 -14.00
CA ALA A 43 1.21 -2.02 -15.46
C ALA A 43 1.99 -0.77 -15.92
N GLU A 44 1.75 0.38 -15.28
CA GLU A 44 2.49 1.63 -15.52
C GLU A 44 3.99 1.45 -15.27
N LEU A 45 4.36 0.78 -14.16
CA LEU A 45 5.76 0.50 -13.85
C LEU A 45 6.42 -0.39 -14.91
N LEU A 46 5.75 -1.46 -15.35
CA LEU A 46 6.26 -2.37 -16.38
C LEU A 46 6.47 -1.67 -17.73
N ILE A 47 5.58 -0.75 -18.10
CA ILE A 47 5.73 0.07 -19.30
C ILE A 47 6.95 0.99 -19.17
N ASN A 48 7.09 1.65 -18.02
CA ASN A 48 8.18 2.60 -17.75
C ASN A 48 9.56 1.93 -17.69
N GLU A 49 9.67 0.75 -17.09
CA GLU A 49 10.91 -0.02 -17.02
C GLU A 49 11.24 -0.77 -18.33
N GLY A 50 10.34 -0.69 -19.32
CA GLY A 50 10.50 -1.33 -20.61
C GLY A 50 10.29 -2.84 -20.60
N ALA A 51 9.87 -3.41 -19.48
CA ALA A 51 9.51 -4.82 -19.32
C ALA A 51 8.25 -5.20 -20.11
N ALA A 52 7.40 -4.21 -20.41
CA ALA A 52 6.21 -4.34 -21.26
C ALA A 52 6.33 -3.51 -22.56
N LYS A 53 7.50 -3.51 -23.20
CA LYS A 53 7.61 -3.03 -24.59
C LYS A 53 7.13 -4.14 -25.54
N VAL A 54 6.14 -3.80 -26.36
CA VAL A 54 5.73 -4.56 -27.55
C VAL A 54 6.65 -4.19 -28.71
#